data_AF-A0A816AA61-F1
#
_entry.id   AF-A0A816AA61-F1
#
_cell.length_a   1.000
_cell.length_b   1.000
_cell.length_c   1.000
_cell.angle_alpha   90.00
_cell.angle_beta   90.00
_cell.angle_gamma   90.00
#
_symmetry.space_group_name_H-M   'P 1'
#
loop_
_entity.id
_entity.type
_entity.pdbx_description
1 polymer ?
#
loop_
_entity_poly.entity_id
_entity_poly.type
_entity_poly.pdbx_seq_one_letter_code
_entity_poly.pdbx_strand_id
1 'polypeptide(L)' 'LIAEEGFRLSEGKRFLHGKGIYSTPDIEIAKKYASKFTYENETYLCIVQNRVNPKHLQVFDKAKTKL' A
#
# COMPACT_ATOMS: atom_id res chain seq x y z
N LEU A 1 10.00 -11.83 -3.99
CA LEU A 1 8.65 -11.17 -4.08
C LEU A 1 8.17 -10.68 -2.70
N ILE A 2 7.15 -9.79 -2.60
CA ILE A 2 6.60 -9.38 -1.27
C ILE A 2 6.20 -10.59 -0.42
N ALA A 3 5.69 -11.66 -1.03
CA ALA A 3 5.32 -12.90 -0.34
C ALA A 3 6.52 -13.67 0.26
N GLU A 4 7.72 -13.50 -0.29
CA GLU A 4 8.93 -14.23 0.13
C GLU A 4 9.86 -13.36 0.99
N GLU A 5 10.05 -12.10 0.59
CA GLU A 5 11.01 -11.16 1.18
C GLU A 5 10.35 -10.10 2.07
N GLY A 6 9.02 -10.01 2.07
CA GLY A 6 8.29 -8.92 2.73
C GLY A 6 8.38 -7.59 1.99
N PHE A 7 7.93 -6.51 2.66
CA PHE A 7 7.93 -5.16 2.08
C PHE A 7 9.34 -4.54 2.10
N ARG A 8 9.83 -4.14 0.92
CA ARG A 8 11.16 -3.52 0.77
C ARG A 8 11.04 -2.00 0.57
N LEU A 9 11.38 -1.24 1.61
CA LEU A 9 11.35 0.23 1.55
C LEU A 9 12.30 0.82 0.49
N SER A 10 13.39 0.11 0.17
CA SER A 10 14.35 0.50 -0.87
C SER A 10 13.77 0.50 -2.27
N GLU A 11 12.68 -0.23 -2.51
CA GLU A 11 12.03 -0.34 -3.82
C GLU A 11 10.94 0.72 -4.02
N GLY A 12 10.63 1.52 -2.99
CA GLY A 12 9.64 2.58 -3.06
C GLY A 12 10.07 3.71 -4.00
N LYS A 13 9.23 4.03 -4.99
CA LYS A 13 9.51 5.07 -5.99
C LYS A 13 8.91 6.44 -5.66
N ARG A 14 7.85 6.49 -4.84
CA ARG A 14 7.10 7.72 -4.52
C ARG A 14 6.83 7.80 -3.02
N PHE A 15 7.15 8.95 -2.42
CA PHE A 15 7.06 9.19 -0.98
C PHE A 15 6.34 10.51 -0.68
N LEU A 16 5.09 10.62 -1.12
CA LEU A 16 4.31 11.87 -1.03
C LEU A 16 4.05 12.33 0.41
N HIS A 17 3.89 11.39 1.34
CA HIS A 17 3.61 11.64 2.76
C HIS A 17 4.76 11.19 3.68
N GLY A 18 5.99 11.19 3.14
CA GLY A 18 7.19 10.70 3.83
C GLY A 18 7.64 9.32 3.35
N LYS A 19 8.86 8.94 3.74
CA LYS A 19 9.48 7.69 3.32
C LYS A 19 8.89 6.52 4.11
N GLY A 20 8.08 5.68 3.47
CA GLY A 20 7.40 4.58 4.12
C GLY A 20 6.68 3.62 3.17
N ILE A 21 6.14 2.54 3.75
CA ILE A 21 5.21 1.63 3.08
C ILE A 21 3.79 2.13 3.34
N TYR A 22 2.98 2.21 2.29
CA TYR A 22 1.64 2.76 2.34
C TYR A 22 0.62 1.62 2.33
N SER A 23 -0.32 1.65 3.26
CA SER A 23 -1.47 0.76 3.32
C SER A 23 -2.74 1.59 3.52
N THR A 24 -3.87 1.09 3.03
CA THR A 24 -5.18 1.74 3.16
C THR A 24 -6.23 0.70 3.51
N PRO A 25 -7.20 1.01 4.40
CA PRO A 25 -8.36 0.15 4.61
C PRO A 25 -9.37 0.25 3.45
N ASP A 26 -9.29 1.29 2.61
CA ASP A 26 -10.16 1.48 1.45
C ASP A 26 -9.64 0.71 0.22
N ILE A 27 -10.40 -0.31 -0.18
CA ILE A 27 -10.08 -1.19 -1.32
C ILE A 27 -10.03 -0.42 -2.65
N GLU A 28 -10.84 0.62 -2.85
CA GLU A 28 -10.85 1.40 -4.09
C GLU A 28 -9.59 2.25 -4.24
N ILE A 29 -8.99 2.67 -3.12
CA ILE A 29 -7.67 3.29 -3.11
C ILE A 29 -6.60 2.24 -3.39
N ALA A 30 -6.65 1.06 -2.76
CA ALA A 30 -5.67 -0.01 -2.97
C ALA A 30 -5.61 -0.50 -4.42
N LYS A 31 -6.78 -0.65 -5.08
CA LYS A 31 -6.90 -1.06 -6.49
C LYS A 31 -6.07 -0.18 -7.45
N LYS A 32 -5.95 1.12 -7.16
CA LYS A 32 -5.17 2.06 -7.99
C LYS A 32 -3.66 1.73 -8.02
N TYR A 33 -3.19 0.93 -7.08
CA TYR A 33 -1.79 0.51 -6.95
C TYR A 33 -1.61 -1.01 -7.09
N ALA A 34 -2.67 -1.75 -7.41
CA ALA A 34 -2.64 -3.20 -7.51
C ALA A 34 -1.82 -3.68 -8.72
N SER A 35 -1.17 -4.83 -8.58
CA SER A 35 -0.61 -5.53 -9.73
C SER A 35 -1.75 -6.11 -10.56
N LYS A 36 -1.74 -5.88 -11.88
CA LYS A 36 -2.75 -6.36 -12.82
C LYS A 36 -2.18 -7.43 -13.72
N PHE A 37 -2.91 -8.51 -13.94
CA PHE A 37 -2.56 -9.56 -14.89
C PHE A 37 -3.82 -10.17 -15.53
N THR A 38 -3.63 -10.83 -16.68
CA THR A 38 -4.71 -11.52 -17.41
C THR A 38 -4.47 -13.02 -17.36
N TYR A 39 -5.51 -13.79 -17.07
CA TYR A 39 -5.49 -15.25 -17.06
C TYR A 39 -6.84 -15.76 -17.58
N GLU A 40 -6.84 -16.73 -18.50
CA GLU A 40 -8.07 -17.29 -19.10
C GLU A 40 -9.07 -16.22 -19.59
N ASN A 41 -8.58 -15.20 -20.30
CA ASN A 41 -9.35 -14.04 -20.81
C ASN A 41 -9.97 -13.12 -19.74
N GLU A 42 -9.74 -13.39 -18.46
CA GLU A 42 -10.19 -12.55 -17.35
C GLU A 42 -9.05 -11.69 -16.81
N THR A 43 -9.41 -10.49 -16.33
CA THR A 43 -8.45 -9.56 -15.73
C THR A 43 -8.54 -9.60 -14.22
N TYR A 44 -7.39 -9.82 -13.57
CA TYR A 44 -7.28 -9.90 -12.13
C TYR A 44 -6.43 -8.75 -11.57
N LEU A 45 -6.78 -8.33 -10.36
CA LEU A 45 -6.00 -7.42 -9.53
C LEU A 45 -5.49 -8.18 -8.31
N CYS A 46 -4.19 -8.13 -8.09
CA CYS A 46 -3.56 -8.68 -6.89
C CYS A 46 -3.29 -7.56 -5.88
N ILE A 47 -3.84 -7.72 -4.67
CA ILE A 47 -3.72 -6.78 -3.55
C ILE A 47 -3.26 -7.57 -2.33
N VAL A 48 -2.32 -7.01 -1.57
CA VAL A 48 -1.83 -7.61 -0.32
C VAL A 48 -2.59 -7.01 0.86
N GLN A 49 -3.23 -7.86 1.65
CA GLN A 49 -3.74 -7.49 2.97
C GLN A 49 -2.66 -7.78 4.01
N ASN A 50 -2.24 -6.75 4.76
CA ASN A 50 -1.20 -6.87 5.78
C ASN A 50 -1.70 -6.38 7.15
N ARG A 51 -1.11 -6.92 8.22
CA ARG A 51 -1.28 -6.39 9.59
C ARG A 51 -0.23 -5.30 9.83
N VAL A 52 -0.66 -4.17 10.41
CA VAL A 52 0.24 -3.09 10.86
C VAL A 52 0.33 -3.15 12.38
N ASN A 53 1.56 -3.04 12.92
CA ASN A 53 1.77 -2.95 14.37
C ASN A 53 1.55 -1.49 14.83
N PRO A 54 0.55 -1.20 15.67
CA PRO A 54 0.22 0.17 16.05
C PRO A 54 1.02 0.70 17.25
N LYS A 55 2.01 -0.03 17.78
CA LYS A 55 2.76 0.36 19.00
C LYS A 55 3.31 1.79 18.96
N HIS A 56 3.67 2.28 17.77
CA HIS A 56 4.20 3.63 17.54
C HIS A 56 3.30 4.45 16.60
N LEU A 57 2.00 4.17 16.58
CA LEU A 57 1.03 4.87 15.74
C LEU A 57 0.93 6.35 16.15
N GLN A 58 1.09 7.24 15.17
CA GLN A 58 0.78 8.65 15.28
C GLN A 58 -0.41 8.97 14.38
N VAL A 59 -1.46 9.54 14.95
CA VAL A 59 -2.67 9.94 14.22
C VAL A 59 -2.62 11.45 14.00
N PHE A 60 -2.82 11.88 12.76
CA PHE A 60 -2.82 13.28 12.37
C PHE A 60 -4.22 13.70 11.94
N ASP A 61 -4.67 14.87 12.40
CA ASP A 61 -5.88 15.49 11.88
C ASP A 61 -5.71 15.82 10.39
N LYS A 62 -6.80 15.72 9.62
CA LYS A 62 -6.79 16.06 8.20
C LYS A 62 -6.27 17.49 7.94
N ALA A 63 -6.56 18.43 8.83
CA ALA A 63 -6.05 19.80 8.73
C ALA A 63 -4.52 19.92 8.85
N LYS A 64 -3.84 18.92 9.43
CA LYS A 64 -2.38 18.87 9.63
C LYS A 64 -1.67 18.10 8.52
N THR A 65 -2.39 17.39 7.65
CA THR A 65 -1.82 16.71 6.49
C THR A 65 -1.79 17.66 5.30
N LYS A 66 -0.63 17.86 4.65
CA LYS A 66 -0.47 18.64 3.41
C LYS A 66 -1.08 17.91 2.20
N LEU A 67 -2.35 17.57 2.26
CA LEU A 67 -3.15 17.01 1.16
C LEU A 67 -3.89 18.13 0.44
#